data_AF-W1YEW8-F1
#
_entry.id   AF-W1YEW8-F1
#
_cell.length_a   1.000
_cell.length_b   1.000
_cell.length_c   1.000
_cell.angle_alpha   90.00
_cell.angle_beta   90.00
_cell.angle_gamma   90.00
#
_symmetry.space_group_name_H-M   'P 1'
#
loop_
_entity.id
_entity.type
_entity.pdbx_description
1 polymer ?
#
loop_
_entity_poly.entity_id
_entity_poly.type
_entity_poly.pdbx_seq_one_letter_code
_entity_poly.pdbx_strand_id
1 'polypeptide(L)' 'DMGKVIGKQGRIAKAIRAVVKAAAIKENKKISVDIV' A
#
# COMPACT_ATOMS: atom_id res chain seq x y z
N ASP A 1 3.11 15.56 -4.69
CA ASP A 1 2.26 14.39 -5.00
C ASP A 1 1.94 13.44 -3.84
N MET A 2 2.74 13.38 -2.76
CA MET A 2 2.48 12.47 -1.63
C MET A 2 1.16 12.73 -0.91
N GLY A 3 0.69 13.98 -0.80
CA GLY A 3 -0.64 14.30 -0.26
C GLY A 3 -1.79 13.70 -1.08
N LYS A 4 -1.62 13.55 -2.40
CA LYS A 4 -2.60 12.91 -3.29
C LYS A 4 -2.59 11.38 -3.14
N VAL A 5 -1.41 10.80 -2.91
CA VAL A 5 -1.20 9.35 -2.74
C VAL A 5 -1.61 8.86 -1.35
N ILE A 6 -1.38 9.64 -0.30
CA ILE A 6 -1.83 9.34 1.06
C ILE A 6 -3.36 9.56 1.13
N GLY A 7 -3.85 10.66 0.55
CA GLY A 7 -5.24 11.08 0.66
C GLY A 7 -5.59 11.54 2.09
N LYS A 8 -6.83 11.99 2.30
CA LYS A 8 -7.26 12.74 3.50
C LYS A 8 -6.98 12.07 4.87
N GLN A 9 -6.85 10.74 4.93
CA GLN A 9 -6.56 9.98 6.16
C GLN A 9 -5.66 8.77 5.88
N GLY A 10 -4.86 8.78 4.81
CA GLY A 10 -4.14 7.58 4.39
C GLY A 10 -5.05 6.51 3.76
N ARG A 11 -6.30 6.85 3.39
CA ARG A 11 -7.28 5.89 2.85
C ARG A 11 -6.78 5.24 1.56
N ILE A 12 -6.13 6.02 0.69
CA ILE A 12 -5.57 5.54 -0.58
C ILE A 12 -4.33 4.68 -0.30
N ALA A 13 -3.42 5.15 0.55
CA ALA A 13 -2.27 4.38 1.02
C ALA A 13 -2.66 3.02 1.63
N LYS A 14 -3.75 2.97 2.41
CA LYS A 14 -4.26 1.73 3.01
C LYS A 14 -4.80 0.75 1.96
N ALA A 15 -5.52 1.23 0.96
CA ALA A 15 -6.03 0.41 -0.14
C ALA A 15 -4.86 -0.19 -0.96
N ILE A 16 -3.85 0.62 -1.28
CA ILE A 16 -2.67 0.16 -2.01
C ILE A 16 -1.93 -0.93 -1.21
N ARG A 17 -1.69 -0.71 0.08
CA ARG A 17 -1.05 -1.73 0.95
C ARG A 17 -1.83 -3.04 0.97
N ALA A 18 -3.15 -2.98 1.01
CA ALA A 18 -4.00 -4.18 1.02
C ALA A 18 -3.85 -4.99 -0.28
N VAL A 19 -3.88 -4.31 -1.44
CA VAL A 19 -3.73 -4.97 -2.75
C VAL A 19 -2.33 -5.55 -2.92
N VAL A 20 -1.28 -4.78 -2.59
CA VAL A 20 0.11 -5.26 -2.70
C VAL A 20 0.36 -6.44 -1.76
N LYS A 21 -0.17 -6.39 -0.53
CA LYS A 21 -0.05 -7.51 0.41
C LYS A 21 -0.77 -8.76 -0.08
N ALA A 22 -1.96 -8.62 -0.69
CA ALA A 22 -2.67 -9.74 -1.30
C ALA A 22 -1.89 -10.38 -2.45
N ALA A 23 -1.28 -9.56 -3.32
CA ALA A 23 -0.41 -10.05 -4.39
C ALA A 23 0.85 -10.74 -3.84
N ALA A 24 1.48 -10.16 -2.80
CA ALA A 24 2.68 -10.69 -2.16
C ALA A 24 2.47 -12.07 -1.53
N ILE A 25 1.28 -12.32 -0.96
CA ILE A 25 0.90 -13.64 -0.43
C ILE A 25 0.91 -14.70 -1.54
N LYS A 26 0.40 -14.37 -2.73
CA LYS A 26 0.41 -15.29 -3.88
C LYS A 26 1.84 -15.64 -4.32
N GLU A 27 2.78 -14.71 -4.18
CA GLU A 27 4.18 -14.91 -4.52
C GLU A 27 5.04 -15.44 -3.36
N ASN A 28 4.46 -15.71 -2.18
CA ASN A 28 5.19 -16.08 -0.95
C ASN A 28 6.36 -15.14 -0.60
N LYS A 29 6.23 -13.84 -0.94
CA LYS A 29 7.24 -12.82 -0.65
C LYS A 29 6.78 -11.94 0.51
N LYS A 30 7.69 -11.66 1.44
CA LYS A 30 7.47 -10.62 2.46
C LYS A 30 7.76 -9.25 1.84
N ILE A 31 6.72 -8.47 1.61
CA ILE A 31 6.81 -7.11 1.05
C ILE A 31 6.30 -6.11 2.09
N SER A 32 7.06 -5.03 2.29
CA SER A 32 6.63 -3.84 3.03
C SER A 32 6.54 -2.67 2.04
N VAL A 33 5.44 -1.93 2.09
CA VAL A 33 5.23 -0.75 1.23
C VAL A 33 5.35 0.49 2.10
N ASP A 34 6.43 1.23 1.89
CA ASP A 34 6.63 2.52 2.54
C ASP A 34 6.10 3.64 1.64
N ILE A 35 5.28 4.51 2.22
CA ILE A 35 4.64 5.64 1.53
C ILE A 35 5.02 6.86 2.35
N VAL A 36 5.94 7.68 1.83
CA VAL A 36 6.61 8.80 2.53
C VAL A 36 5.83 10.12 2.42
#